data_AF-A0A553GPG0-F1
#
_entry.id   AF-A0A553GPG0-F1
#
_cell.length_a   1.000
_cell.length_b   1.000
_cell.length_c   1.000
_cell.angle_alpha   90.00
_cell.angle_beta   90.00
_cell.angle_gamma   90.00
#
_symmetry.space_group_name_H-M   'P 1'
#
loop_
_entity.id
_entity.type
_entity.pdbx_description
1 polymer ?
#
loop_
_entity_poly.entity_id
_entity_poly.type
_entity_poly.pdbx_seq_one_letter_code
_entity_poly.pdbx_strand_id
1 'polypeptide(L)'
;MQNITQEHIIQISKGNEKVFKEVFDDFYPKLVGIAMKYFSDLMVAEDIVTDVFRKVWEKRAFISEIGSFESFLYTSVRNAVFNHIRNIKRKEEHHQIILKETSDAAFEETVLEENVHHRLYKAIAQLPEQGRKIFELSVINGWKEKEIAEDLNISVNTVKTHKSRALKSLREQLGKYYVFLFFYL
;
A
#
# COMPACT_ATOMS: atom_id res chain seq x y z
N MET A 1 21.27 12.13 -3.57
CA MET A 1 21.79 12.09 -2.19
C MET A 1 22.22 10.69 -1.82
N GLN A 2 23.22 10.59 -0.95
CA GLN A 2 23.83 9.32 -0.56
C GLN A 2 23.26 8.67 0.71
N ASN A 3 22.28 9.25 1.41
CA ASN A 3 21.45 8.54 2.42
C ASN A 3 20.23 9.39 2.80
N ILE A 4 19.02 8.82 2.75
CA ILE A 4 17.83 9.45 3.34
C ILE A 4 17.99 9.43 4.86
N THR A 5 17.65 10.53 5.53
CA THR A 5 17.73 10.63 7.00
C THR A 5 16.34 10.78 7.59
N GLN A 6 16.20 10.46 8.88
CA GLN A 6 14.95 10.65 9.63
C GLN A 6 14.45 12.10 9.56
N GLU A 7 15.35 13.08 9.50
CA GLU A 7 15.00 14.49 9.35
C GLU A 7 14.24 14.75 8.03
N HIS A 8 14.71 14.19 6.91
CA HIS A 8 14.01 14.33 5.62
C HIS A 8 12.58 13.76 5.72
N ILE A 9 12.42 12.60 6.37
CA ILE A 9 11.10 11.97 6.54
C ILE A 9 10.17 12.81 7.40
N ILE A 10 10.67 13.41 8.48
CA ILE A 10 9.90 14.32 9.34
C ILE A 10 9.47 15.56 8.55
N GLN A 11 10.36 16.16 7.76
CA GLN A 11 10.04 17.32 6.91
C GLN A 11 8.95 16.97 5.89
N ILE A 12 9.06 15.82 5.23
CA ILE A 12 8.04 15.34 4.28
C ILE A 12 6.71 15.11 5.01
N SER A 13 6.71 14.52 6.21
CA SER A 13 5.47 14.31 6.96
C SER A 13 4.74 15.60 7.34
N LYS A 14 5.47 16.72 7.44
CA LYS A 14 4.95 18.06 7.69
C LYS A 14 4.52 18.78 6.40
N GLY A 15 4.66 18.14 5.23
CA GLY A 15 4.27 18.70 3.94
C GLY A 15 5.36 19.54 3.24
N ASN A 16 6.64 19.32 3.56
CA ASN A 16 7.72 19.99 2.84
C ASN A 16 7.91 19.39 1.43
N GLU A 17 7.30 20.03 0.44
CA GLU A 17 7.33 19.62 -0.98
C GLU A 17 8.74 19.62 -1.56
N LYS A 18 9.59 20.57 -1.15
CA LYS A 18 10.96 20.66 -1.65
C LYS A 18 11.78 19.43 -1.26
N VAL A 19 11.71 19.05 0.01
CA VAL A 19 12.40 17.85 0.52
C VAL A 19 11.81 16.59 -0.11
N PHE A 20 10.48 16.55 -0.32
CA PHE A 20 9.87 15.43 -1.02
C PHE A 20 10.36 15.29 -2.46
N LYS A 21 10.50 16.40 -3.18
CA LYS A 21 11.06 16.42 -4.54
C LYS A 21 12.50 15.93 -4.57
N GLU A 22 13.34 16.36 -3.64
CA GLU A 22 14.74 15.90 -3.54
C GLU A 22 14.80 14.37 -3.34
N VAL A 23 13.95 13.85 -2.45
CA VAL A 23 13.79 12.41 -2.24
C VAL A 23 13.28 11.68 -3.48
N PHE A 24 12.30 12.26 -4.18
CA PHE A 24 11.78 11.72 -5.43
C PHE A 24 12.88 11.62 -6.48
N ASP A 25 13.57 12.72 -6.77
CA ASP A 25 14.61 12.80 -7.81
C ASP A 25 15.73 11.78 -7.58
N ASP A 26 16.05 11.49 -6.32
CA ASP A 26 17.09 10.54 -5.93
C ASP A 26 16.70 9.06 -6.06
N PHE A 27 15.46 8.74 -5.71
CA PHE A 27 14.98 7.36 -5.66
C PHE A 27 14.32 6.94 -6.97
N TYR A 28 13.72 7.88 -7.71
CA TYR A 28 12.97 7.60 -8.92
C TYR A 28 13.77 6.78 -9.95
N PRO A 29 15.00 7.15 -10.35
CA PRO A 29 15.75 6.37 -11.35
C PRO A 29 16.06 4.94 -10.87
N LYS A 30 16.35 4.78 -9.57
CA LYS A 30 16.65 3.46 -8.97
C LYS A 30 15.41 2.56 -8.95
N LEU A 31 14.27 3.14 -8.59
CA LEU A 31 13.01 2.43 -8.49
C LEU A 31 12.44 2.07 -9.87
N VAL A 32 12.56 2.95 -10.86
CA VAL A 32 12.23 2.64 -12.26
C VAL A 32 13.12 1.51 -12.76
N GLY A 33 14.43 1.59 -12.50
CA GLY A 33 15.37 0.52 -12.83
C GLY A 33 15.06 -0.82 -12.16
N ILE A 34 14.37 -0.82 -11.00
CA ILE A 34 13.90 -2.05 -10.35
C ILE A 34 12.63 -2.57 -11.01
N ALA A 35 11.64 -1.71 -11.28
CA ALA A 35 10.41 -2.10 -11.97
C ALA A 35 10.72 -2.72 -13.35
N MET A 36 11.65 -2.12 -14.09
CA MET A 36 12.13 -2.60 -15.39
C MET A 36 12.78 -3.99 -15.38
N LYS A 37 13.20 -4.51 -14.21
CA LYS A 37 13.72 -5.88 -14.09
C LYS A 37 12.63 -6.95 -14.21
N TYR A 38 11.37 -6.57 -14.02
CA TYR A 38 10.24 -7.50 -13.99
C TYR A 38 9.44 -7.50 -15.29
N PHE A 39 9.45 -6.40 -16.04
CA PHE A 39 8.83 -6.30 -17.37
C PHE A 39 9.50 -5.20 -18.19
N SER A 40 9.50 -5.34 -19.52
CA SER A 40 10.27 -4.49 -20.45
C SER A 40 9.46 -3.33 -21.03
N ASP A 41 8.69 -2.63 -20.20
CA ASP A 41 7.90 -1.45 -20.60
C ASP A 41 8.27 -0.25 -19.72
N LEU A 42 9.01 0.71 -20.29
CA LEU A 42 9.49 1.88 -19.56
C LEU A 42 8.34 2.77 -19.07
N MET A 43 7.35 3.00 -19.93
CA MET A 43 6.22 3.88 -19.61
C MET A 43 5.44 3.33 -18.42
N VAL A 44 5.17 2.03 -18.42
CA VAL A 44 4.48 1.36 -17.31
C VAL A 44 5.34 1.38 -16.03
N ALA A 45 6.65 1.20 -16.14
CA ALA A 45 7.55 1.26 -14.98
C ALA A 45 7.56 2.67 -14.34
N GLU A 46 7.62 3.70 -15.16
CA GLU A 46 7.55 5.11 -14.74
C GLU A 46 6.21 5.44 -14.07
N ASP A 47 5.09 4.97 -14.66
CA ASP A 47 3.75 5.15 -14.09
C ASP A 47 3.62 4.47 -12.72
N ILE A 48 4.11 3.25 -12.58
CA ILE A 48 4.06 2.51 -11.31
C ILE A 48 4.84 3.26 -10.22
N VAL A 49 6.06 3.70 -10.52
CA VAL A 49 6.90 4.41 -9.55
C VAL A 49 6.28 5.75 -9.18
N THR A 50 5.76 6.48 -10.17
CA THR A 50 5.05 7.74 -9.96
C THR A 50 3.83 7.56 -9.06
N ASP A 51 3.03 6.51 -9.30
CA ASP A 51 1.86 6.17 -8.47
C ASP A 51 2.25 5.84 -7.03
N VAL A 52 3.37 5.12 -6.84
CA VAL A 52 3.91 4.83 -5.52
C VAL A 52 4.28 6.13 -4.80
N PHE A 53 5.00 7.04 -5.43
CA PHE A 53 5.34 8.33 -4.82
C PHE A 53 4.13 9.20 -4.52
N ARG A 54 3.14 9.23 -5.43
CA ARG A 54 1.87 9.92 -5.19
C ARG A 54 1.20 9.43 -3.91
N LYS A 55 1.09 8.11 -3.73
CA LYS A 55 0.52 7.50 -2.51
C LYS A 55 1.33 7.85 -1.25
N VAL A 56 2.66 7.89 -1.37
CA VAL A 56 3.54 8.34 -0.27
C VAL A 56 3.24 9.78 0.11
N TRP A 57 3.06 10.68 -0.86
CA TRP A 57 2.74 12.08 -0.61
C TRP A 57 1.36 12.27 0.04
N GLU A 58 0.34 11.56 -0.47
CA GLU A 58 -1.01 11.58 0.09
C GLU A 58 -1.03 11.11 1.55
N LYS A 59 -0.21 10.10 1.88
CA LYS A 59 -0.14 9.48 3.22
C LYS A 59 1.07 9.96 4.03
N ARG A 60 1.69 11.09 3.65
CA ARG A 60 2.93 11.62 4.25
C ARG A 60 2.86 11.80 5.77
N ALA A 61 1.70 12.08 6.35
CA ALA A 61 1.56 12.22 7.80
C ALA A 61 2.02 10.97 8.59
N PHE A 62 2.01 9.79 7.95
CA PHE A 62 2.32 8.51 8.58
C PHE A 62 3.71 7.96 8.25
N ILE A 63 4.43 8.57 7.29
CA ILE A 63 5.71 8.00 6.83
C ILE A 63 6.83 8.10 7.87
N SER A 64 6.69 8.99 8.86
CA SER A 64 7.63 9.14 9.98
C SER A 64 7.62 7.94 10.95
N GLU A 65 6.58 7.10 10.89
CA GLU A 65 6.47 5.88 11.67
C GLU A 65 7.13 4.67 10.98
N ILE A 66 7.65 4.85 9.77
CA ILE A 66 8.28 3.81 8.97
C ILE A 66 9.72 3.62 9.43
N GLY A 67 10.08 2.39 9.83
CA GLY A 67 11.43 2.10 10.31
C GLY A 67 12.54 2.32 9.27
N SER A 68 12.32 1.87 8.02
CA SER A 68 13.23 2.13 6.89
C SER A 68 12.44 2.56 5.68
N PHE A 69 12.46 3.86 5.40
CA PHE A 69 11.75 4.46 4.27
C PHE A 69 12.24 3.92 2.91
N GLU A 70 13.55 3.68 2.78
CA GLU A 70 14.13 3.07 1.58
C GLU A 70 13.62 1.64 1.35
N SER A 71 13.70 0.78 2.38
CA SER A 71 13.19 -0.61 2.27
C SER A 71 11.70 -0.64 1.94
N PHE A 72 10.96 0.31 2.50
CA PHE A 72 9.55 0.52 2.22
C PHE A 72 9.32 0.87 0.74
N LEU A 73 10.01 1.87 0.19
CA LEU A 73 9.87 2.26 -1.22
C LEU A 73 10.16 1.09 -2.17
N TYR A 74 11.28 0.39 -1.98
CA TYR A 74 11.64 -0.75 -2.83
C TYR A 74 10.58 -1.84 -2.83
N THR A 75 10.10 -2.22 -1.63
CA THR A 75 9.10 -3.27 -1.53
C THR A 75 7.76 -2.84 -2.12
N SER A 76 7.43 -1.55 -2.03
CA SER A 76 6.17 -1.00 -2.54
C SER A 76 6.12 -0.98 -4.06
N VAL A 77 7.22 -0.56 -4.69
CA VAL A 77 7.37 -0.65 -6.15
C VAL A 77 7.32 -2.10 -6.61
N ARG A 78 8.05 -3.00 -5.95
CA ARG A 78 8.02 -4.43 -6.28
C ARG A 78 6.61 -5.02 -6.19
N ASN A 79 5.84 -4.68 -5.16
CA ASN A 79 4.46 -5.14 -5.02
C ASN A 79 3.53 -4.57 -6.10
N ALA A 80 3.69 -3.28 -6.43
CA ALA A 80 2.91 -2.63 -7.48
C ALA A 80 3.18 -3.26 -8.86
N VAL A 81 4.44 -3.58 -9.14
CA VAL A 81 4.88 -4.35 -10.32
C VAL A 81 4.18 -5.70 -10.39
N PHE A 82 4.21 -6.50 -9.32
CA PHE A 82 3.53 -7.81 -9.33
C PHE A 82 2.01 -7.70 -9.45
N ASN A 83 1.39 -6.70 -8.83
CA ASN A 83 -0.03 -6.44 -9.00
C ASN A 83 -0.37 -6.08 -10.45
N HIS A 84 0.48 -5.29 -11.10
CA HIS A 84 0.34 -4.98 -12.52
C HIS A 84 0.43 -6.25 -13.39
N ILE A 85 1.46 -7.08 -13.19
CA ILE A 85 1.64 -8.35 -13.91
C ILE A 85 0.44 -9.28 -13.69
N ARG A 86 -0.04 -9.42 -12.45
CA ARG A 86 -1.22 -10.25 -12.14
C ARG A 86 -2.47 -9.73 -12.84
N ASN A 87 -2.65 -8.42 -12.92
CA ASN A 87 -3.78 -7.82 -13.61
C ASN A 87 -3.71 -8.02 -15.13
N ILE A 88 -2.52 -7.98 -15.73
CA ILE A 88 -2.32 -8.37 -17.13
C ILE A 88 -2.71 -9.83 -17.33
N LYS A 89 -2.14 -10.75 -16.52
CA LYS A 89 -2.44 -12.19 -16.63
C LYS A 89 -3.92 -12.49 -16.49
N ARG A 90 -4.62 -11.87 -15.53
CA ARG A 90 -6.08 -12.03 -15.39
C ARG A 90 -6.83 -11.49 -16.61
N LYS A 91 -6.41 -10.37 -17.19
CA LYS A 91 -7.03 -9.82 -18.41
C LYS A 91 -6.79 -10.73 -19.62
N GLU A 92 -5.60 -11.32 -19.73
CA GLU A 92 -5.25 -12.31 -20.75
C GLU A 92 -6.03 -13.62 -20.53
N GLU A 93 -6.15 -14.11 -19.30
CA GLU A 93 -6.98 -15.25 -18.92
C GLU A 93 -8.45 -14.99 -19.25
N HIS A 94 -8.99 -13.80 -18.95
CA HIS A 94 -10.35 -13.42 -19.36
C HIS A 94 -10.52 -13.33 -20.88
N HIS A 95 -9.49 -12.91 -21.63
CA HIS A 95 -9.50 -12.94 -23.10
C HIS A 95 -9.42 -14.37 -23.66
N GLN A 96 -8.68 -15.27 -22.99
CA GLN A 96 -8.56 -16.68 -23.33
C GLN A 96 -9.83 -17.48 -22.97
N ILE A 97 -10.55 -17.08 -21.90
CA ILE A 97 -11.83 -17.69 -21.48
C ILE A 97 -12.93 -17.45 -22.52
N ILE A 98 -12.89 -16.37 -23.30
CA ILE A 98 -13.80 -16.16 -24.45
C ILE A 98 -13.51 -17.17 -25.59
N LEU A 99 -12.33 -17.81 -25.61
CA LEU A 99 -11.86 -18.69 -26.68
C LEU A 99 -11.76 -20.17 -26.30
N LYS A 100 -11.90 -20.57 -25.03
CA LYS A 100 -11.81 -21.99 -24.66
C LYS A 100 -12.54 -22.30 -23.36
N GLU A 101 -13.76 -22.79 -23.48
CA GLU A 101 -14.32 -23.71 -22.49
C GLU A 101 -13.42 -24.97 -22.42
N THR A 102 -13.29 -25.53 -21.22
CA THR A 102 -12.59 -26.78 -20.82
C THR A 102 -11.11 -26.68 -20.44
N SER A 103 -10.84 -26.61 -19.13
CA SER A 103 -10.22 -27.70 -18.34
C SER A 103 -9.65 -27.16 -17.03
N ASP A 104 -10.06 -27.76 -15.92
CA ASP A 104 -9.47 -27.58 -14.59
C ASP A 104 -7.97 -27.96 -14.54
N ALA A 105 -7.31 -27.44 -13.50
CA ALA A 105 -5.97 -27.74 -12.98
C ALA A 105 -4.83 -26.77 -13.36
N ALA A 106 -4.60 -25.77 -12.49
CA ALA A 106 -3.27 -25.22 -12.22
C ALA A 106 -3.25 -24.53 -10.83
N PHE A 107 -3.55 -25.32 -9.81
CA PHE A 107 -3.35 -24.99 -8.40
C PHE A 107 -1.95 -25.50 -8.03
N GLU A 108 -0.87 -24.73 -8.19
CA GLU A 108 0.42 -25.06 -7.52
C GLU A 108 1.61 -24.06 -7.60
N GLU A 109 1.47 -22.81 -8.07
CA GLU A 109 2.63 -21.88 -8.10
C GLU A 109 2.45 -20.67 -7.15
N THR A 110 2.14 -20.96 -5.88
CA THR A 110 1.66 -19.98 -4.90
C THR A 110 2.60 -19.74 -3.71
N VAL A 111 3.84 -20.26 -3.71
CA VAL A 111 4.56 -20.50 -2.44
C VAL A 111 5.47 -19.37 -1.94
N LEU A 112 5.71 -18.27 -2.67
CA LEU A 112 6.62 -17.21 -2.16
C LEU A 112 6.06 -15.79 -2.07
N GLU A 113 5.12 -15.41 -2.94
CA GLU A 113 4.58 -14.04 -3.02
C GLU A 113 3.22 -13.85 -2.33
N GLU A 114 2.62 -14.93 -1.82
CA GLU A 114 1.43 -14.90 -0.97
C GLU A 114 1.66 -14.19 0.38
N ASN A 115 2.91 -14.02 0.82
CA ASN A 115 3.18 -13.70 2.20
C ASN A 115 2.69 -12.33 2.68
N VAL A 116 2.84 -11.25 1.92
CA VAL A 116 2.49 -9.90 2.44
C VAL A 116 0.99 -9.61 2.30
N HIS A 117 0.42 -9.80 1.11
CA HIS A 117 -1.01 -9.58 0.89
C HIS A 117 -1.87 -10.48 1.78
N HIS A 118 -1.54 -11.77 1.90
CA HIS A 118 -2.25 -12.68 2.80
C HIS A 118 -2.11 -12.23 4.26
N ARG A 119 -0.92 -11.78 4.69
CA ARG A 119 -0.72 -11.25 6.05
C ARG A 119 -1.53 -9.99 6.31
N LEU A 120 -1.58 -9.05 5.36
CA LEU A 120 -2.37 -7.82 5.47
C LEU A 120 -3.86 -8.14 5.62
N TYR A 121 -4.40 -8.96 4.72
CA TYR A 121 -5.80 -9.37 4.76
C TYR A 121 -6.16 -10.13 6.02
N LYS A 122 -5.29 -11.05 6.44
CA LYS A 122 -5.48 -11.81 7.67
C LYS A 122 -5.47 -10.90 8.90
N ALA A 123 -4.58 -9.91 8.96
CA ALA A 123 -4.54 -8.96 10.06
C ALA A 123 -5.77 -8.04 10.10
N ILE A 124 -6.23 -7.54 8.95
CA ILE A 124 -7.48 -6.76 8.84
C ILE A 124 -8.68 -7.61 9.28
N ALA A 125 -8.74 -8.88 8.85
CA ALA A 125 -9.81 -9.79 9.21
C ALA A 125 -9.85 -10.12 10.71
N GLN A 126 -8.71 -10.02 11.42
CA GLN A 126 -8.59 -10.25 12.87
C GLN A 126 -8.99 -9.03 13.71
N LEU A 127 -9.25 -7.88 13.10
CA LEU A 127 -9.75 -6.71 13.83
C LEU A 127 -11.16 -6.97 14.38
N PRO A 128 -11.48 -6.44 15.58
CA PRO A 128 -12.86 -6.40 16.06
C PRO A 128 -13.76 -5.72 15.02
N GLU A 129 -14.95 -6.26 14.79
CA GLU A 129 -15.86 -5.87 13.70
C GLU A 129 -16.04 -4.35 13.56
N GLN A 130 -16.31 -3.68 14.69
CA GLN A 130 -16.52 -2.23 14.73
C GLN A 130 -15.24 -1.44 14.42
N GLY A 131 -14.08 -1.95 14.87
CA GLY A 131 -12.77 -1.38 14.54
C GLY A 131 -12.39 -1.57 13.07
N ARG A 132 -12.72 -2.74 12.49
CA ARG A 132 -12.53 -3.03 11.07
C ARG A 132 -13.37 -2.10 10.19
N LYS A 133 -14.66 -1.97 10.49
CA LYS A 133 -15.58 -1.12 9.71
C LYS A 133 -15.17 0.36 9.73
N ILE A 134 -14.78 0.88 10.90
CA ILE A 134 -14.29 2.26 11.04
C ILE A 134 -12.93 2.45 10.34
N PHE A 135 -12.04 1.46 10.43
CA PHE A 135 -10.79 1.47 9.67
C PHE A 135 -11.08 1.52 8.16
N GLU A 136 -12.02 0.71 7.68
CA GLU A 136 -12.33 0.66 6.26
C GLU A 136 -12.89 2.00 5.76
N LEU A 137 -13.94 2.51 6.42
CA LEU A 137 -14.56 3.79 6.05
C LEU A 137 -13.57 4.96 6.11
N SER A 138 -12.72 5.03 7.14
CA SER A 138 -11.84 6.18 7.31
C SER A 138 -10.55 6.10 6.50
N VAL A 139 -9.99 4.91 6.29
CA VAL A 139 -8.65 4.73 5.70
C VAL A 139 -8.71 4.21 4.27
N ILE A 140 -9.71 3.37 3.92
CA ILE A 140 -9.92 2.93 2.52
C ILE A 140 -10.79 3.97 1.80
N ASN A 141 -11.96 4.28 2.37
CA ASN A 141 -12.95 5.12 1.70
C ASN A 141 -12.74 6.62 1.92
N GLY A 142 -11.82 7.01 2.81
CA GLY A 142 -11.45 8.40 3.06
C GLY A 142 -12.52 9.24 3.78
N TRP A 143 -13.50 8.61 4.44
CA TRP A 143 -14.56 9.32 5.14
C TRP A 143 -14.03 10.06 6.37
N LYS A 144 -14.62 11.22 6.64
CA LYS A 144 -14.30 12.02 7.83
C LYS A 144 -14.90 11.35 9.06
N GLU A 145 -14.25 11.53 10.20
CA GLU A 145 -14.67 10.94 11.47
C GLU A 145 -16.09 11.35 11.90
N LYS A 146 -16.53 12.55 11.49
CA LYS A 146 -17.91 13.03 11.70
C LYS A 146 -18.92 12.28 10.84
N GLU A 147 -18.62 12.06 9.57
CA GLU A 147 -19.48 11.32 8.62
C GLU A 147 -19.65 9.87 9.09
N ILE A 148 -18.57 9.25 9.58
CA ILE A 148 -18.60 7.89 10.15
C ILE A 148 -19.40 7.85 11.46
N ALA A 149 -19.26 8.88 12.30
CA ALA A 149 -19.99 8.97 13.57
C ALA A 149 -21.50 9.06 13.34
N GLU A 150 -21.91 9.86 12.36
CA GLU A 150 -23.30 10.03 11.92
C GLU A 150 -23.84 8.73 11.31
N ASP A 151 -23.11 8.10 10.39
CA ASP A 151 -23.51 6.84 9.72
C ASP A 151 -23.67 5.68 10.71
N LEU A 152 -22.76 5.56 11.68
CA LEU A 152 -22.75 4.47 12.65
C LEU A 152 -23.54 4.80 13.93
N ASN A 153 -24.13 6.00 14.03
CA ASN A 153 -24.84 6.51 15.21
C ASN A 153 -24.04 6.37 16.52
N ILE A 154 -22.77 6.80 16.50
CA ILE A 154 -21.85 6.77 17.64
C ILE A 154 -21.15 8.12 17.81
N SER A 155 -20.47 8.34 18.94
CA SER A 155 -19.71 9.59 19.12
C SER A 155 -18.44 9.63 18.25
N VAL A 156 -18.03 10.83 17.82
CA VAL A 156 -16.75 11.04 17.12
C VAL A 156 -15.56 10.54 17.96
N ASN A 157 -15.63 10.66 19.29
CA ASN A 157 -14.61 10.12 20.18
C ASN A 157 -14.57 8.59 20.16
N THR A 158 -15.73 7.93 20.03
CA THR A 158 -15.83 6.49 19.83
C THR A 158 -15.18 6.09 18.50
N VAL A 159 -15.45 6.81 17.41
CA VAL A 159 -14.81 6.60 16.10
C VAL A 159 -13.28 6.69 16.21
N LYS A 160 -12.76 7.77 16.80
CA LYS A 160 -11.32 7.97 17.03
C LYS A 160 -10.70 6.85 17.84
N THR A 161 -11.37 6.42 18.91
CA THR A 161 -10.90 5.35 19.78
C THR A 161 -10.81 4.02 19.04
N HIS A 162 -11.84 3.63 18.30
CA HIS A 162 -11.83 2.40 17.51
C HIS A 162 -10.80 2.45 16.38
N LYS A 163 -10.69 3.58 15.67
CA LYS A 163 -9.67 3.80 14.64
C LYS A 163 -8.26 3.66 15.20
N SER A 164 -7.97 4.32 16.33
CA SER A 164 -6.67 4.24 17.00
C SER A 164 -6.34 2.80 17.44
N ARG A 165 -7.31 2.09 18.04
CA ARG A 165 -7.14 0.69 18.45
C ARG A 165 -6.90 -0.24 17.24
N ALA A 166 -7.62 -0.03 16.14
CA ALA A 166 -7.44 -0.80 14.92
C ALA A 166 -6.04 -0.60 14.33
N LEU A 167 -5.61 0.66 14.17
CA LEU A 167 -4.27 0.99 13.66
C LEU A 167 -3.17 0.43 14.57
N LYS A 168 -3.32 0.53 15.90
CA LYS A 168 -2.38 -0.06 16.86
C LYS A 168 -2.29 -1.58 16.72
N SER A 169 -3.44 -2.27 16.67
CA SER A 169 -3.46 -3.73 16.53
C SER A 169 -2.84 -4.19 15.21
N LEU A 170 -3.17 -3.52 14.11
CA LEU A 170 -2.55 -3.79 12.80
C LEU A 170 -1.04 -3.55 12.84
N ARG A 171 -0.57 -2.51 13.51
CA ARG A 171 0.86 -2.22 13.66
C ARG A 171 1.59 -3.32 14.43
N GLU A 172 0.98 -3.81 15.51
CA GLU A 172 1.54 -4.90 16.32
C GLU A 172 1.57 -6.23 15.56
N GLN A 173 0.49 -6.57 14.84
CA GLN A 173 0.40 -7.82 14.08
C GLN A 173 1.28 -7.85 12.82
N LEU A 174 1.39 -6.71 12.13
CA LEU A 174 2.09 -6.63 10.85
C LEU A 174 3.54 -6.18 10.99
N GLY A 175 3.91 -5.49 12.08
CA GLY A 175 5.26 -5.00 12.32
C GLY A 175 5.80 -4.22 11.13
N LYS A 176 6.92 -4.66 10.55
CA LYS A 176 7.53 -4.05 9.35
C LYS A 176 6.64 -4.10 8.10
N TYR A 177 5.60 -4.93 8.10
CA TYR A 177 4.65 -5.04 6.99
C TYR A 177 3.46 -4.08 7.14
N TYR A 178 3.27 -3.45 8.30
CA TYR A 178 2.18 -2.50 8.55
C TYR A 178 2.13 -1.38 7.50
N VAL A 179 3.32 -0.96 7.09
CA VAL A 179 3.54 0.07 6.09
C VAL A 179 2.91 -0.27 4.73
N PHE A 180 2.74 -1.55 4.39
CA PHE A 180 2.13 -1.96 3.12
C PHE A 180 0.60 -1.79 3.09
N LEU A 181 -0.07 -1.61 4.24
CA LEU A 181 -1.47 -1.23 4.26
C LEU A 181 -1.70 0.04 3.42
N PHE A 182 -0.75 0.96 3.47
CA PHE A 182 -0.83 2.24 2.76
C PHE A 182 -0.75 2.11 1.23
N PHE A 183 -0.35 0.96 0.67
CA PHE A 183 -0.40 0.69 -0.78
C PHE A 183 -1.58 -0.19 -1.20
N TYR A 184 -2.20 -0.88 -0.24
CA TYR A 184 -3.39 -1.68 -0.46
C TYR A 184 -4.67 -0.81 -0.51
N LEU A 185 -4.66 0.26 0.28
CA LEU A 185 -5.67 1.32 0.39
C LEU A 185 -5.47 2.37 -0.71
#